data_AF-A0A382BHD5-F1
#
_entry.id   AF-A0A382BHD5-F1
#
_cell.length_a   1.000
_cell.length_b   1.000
_cell.length_c   1.000
_cell.angle_alpha   90.00
_cell.angle_beta   90.00
_cell.angle_gamma   90.00
#
_symmetry.space_group_name_H-M   'P 1'
#
loop_
_entity.id
_entity.type
_entity.pdbx_description
1 polymer ?
#
loop_
_entity_poly.entity_id
_entity_poly.type
_entity_poly.pdbx_seq_one_letter_code
_entity_poly.pdbx_strand_id
1 'polypeptide(L)' 'MIIAFDIGNSDIVLGIFKDSELLQNWRLHTVHHQSVDEYEMLVRGMLFACDFSLE' A
#
# COMPACT_ATOMS: atom_id res chain seq x y z
N MET A 1 7.13 10.74 -6.21
CA MET A 1 6.40 10.13 -5.08
C MET A 1 7.05 8.80 -4.80
N ILE A 2 7.09 8.38 -3.54
CA ILE A 2 7.61 7.07 -3.14
C ILE A 2 6.50 6.35 -2.38
N ILE A 3 6.33 5.08 -2.67
CA ILE A 3 5.45 4.19 -1.91
C ILE A 3 6.33 3.36 -0.97
N ALA A 4 5.99 3.34 0.32
CA ALA A 4 6.71 2.61 1.35
C ALA A 4 5.78 1.60 2.02
N PHE A 5 6.31 0.41 2.28
CA PHE A 5 5.62 -0.66 2.98
C PHE A 5 6.40 -1.00 4.25
N ASP A 6 5.73 -1.01 5.39
CA ASP A 6 6.20 -1.57 6.65
C ASP A 6 5.44 -2.87 6.90
N ILE A 7 6.13 -4.01 6.78
CA ILE A 7 5.52 -5.35 6.83
C ILE A 7 5.79 -5.95 8.22
N GLY A 8 4.77 -5.90 9.07
CA GLY A 8 4.80 -6.54 10.39
C GLY A 8 4.24 -7.96 10.38
N ASN A 9 4.16 -8.58 11.55
CA ASN A 9 3.53 -9.91 11.70
C ASN A 9 1.99 -9.83 11.68
N SER A 10 1.41 -8.74 12.20
CA SER A 10 -0.03 -8.56 12.30
C SER A 10 -0.57 -7.67 11.20
N ASP A 11 0.16 -6.61 10.88
CA ASP A 11 -0.28 -5.57 9.97
C ASP A 11 0.83 -5.18 8.99
N ILE A 12 0.42 -4.85 7.77
CA ILE A 12 1.20 -4.18 6.76
C ILE A 12 0.72 -2.72 6.71
N VAL A 13 1.62 -1.77 6.89
CA VAL A 13 1.34 -0.34 6.71
C VAL A 13 1.90 0.11 5.37
N LEU A 14 1.05 0.72 4.56
CA LEU A 14 1.41 1.30 3.27
C LEU A 14 1.32 2.82 3.37
N GLY A 15 2.33 3.54 2.88
CA GLY A 15 2.33 5.00 2.85
C GLY A 15 2.83 5.58 1.52
N ILE A 16 2.22 6.67 1.06
CA ILE A 16 2.68 7.45 -0.09
C ILE A 16 3.33 8.72 0.42
N PHE A 17 4.56 8.95 0.00
CA PHE A 17 5.36 10.11 0.39
C PHE A 17 5.74 10.98 -0.80
N LYS A 18 5.77 12.29 -0.58
CA LYS A 18 6.32 13.29 -1.50
C LYS A 18 7.07 14.33 -0.70
N ASP A 19 8.33 14.60 -1.05
CA ASP A 19 9.15 15.64 -0.43
C ASP A 19 9.22 15.55 1.11
N SER A 20 9.22 14.32 1.64
CA SER A 20 9.17 13.98 3.08
C SER A 20 7.82 14.18 3.78
N GLU A 21 6.76 14.55 3.04
CA GLU A 21 5.39 14.61 3.54
C GLU A 21 4.65 13.29 3.26
N LEU A 22 3.89 12.82 4.25
CA LEU A 22 2.98 11.67 4.09
C LEU A 22 1.67 12.16 3.47
N LEU A 23 1.38 11.75 2.24
CA LEU A 23 0.17 12.13 1.53
C LEU A 23 -1.02 11.25 1.90
N GLN A 24 -0.78 9.94 2.07
CA GLN A 24 -1.81 8.96 2.39
C GLN A 24 -1.19 7.71 3.01
N ASN A 25 -1.93 7.03 3.90
CA ASN A 25 -1.57 5.71 4.40
C ASN A 25 -2.76 4.76 4.53
N TRP A 26 -2.46 3.47 4.46
CA TRP A 26 -3.42 2.39 4.71
C TRP A 26 -2.79 1.33 5.60
N ARG A 27 -3.66 0.57 6.28
CA ARG A 27 -3.28 -0.61 7.05
C ARG A 27 -4.03 -1.83 6.54
N LEU A 28 -3.29 -2.90 6.34
CA LEU A 28 -3.80 -4.21 5.95
C LEU A 28 -3.39 -5.22 7.00
N HIS A 29 -4.15 -6.29 7.17
CA HIS A 29 -3.65 -7.41 7.94
C HIS A 29 -2.58 -8.17 7.14
N THR A 30 -1.59 -8.70 7.86
CA THR A 30 -0.57 -9.55 7.26
C THR A 30 -1.17 -10.93 7.02
N VAL A 31 -1.21 -11.35 5.75
CA VAL A 31 -1.75 -12.65 5.34
C VAL A 31 -0.64 -13.46 4.69
N HIS A 32 -0.21 -14.53 5.36
CA HIS A 32 0.95 -15.32 4.93
C HIS A 32 0.82 -16.00 3.56
N HIS A 33 -0.41 -16.29 3.12
CA HIS A 33 -0.68 -17.03 1.88
C HIS A 33 -1.32 -16.15 0.81
N GLN A 34 -1.09 -14.85 0.85
CA GLN A 34 -1.64 -13.94 -0.14
C GLN A 34 -0.79 -13.95 -1.42
N SER A 35 -1.45 -14.16 -2.54
CA SER A 35 -0.84 -14.21 -3.87
C SER A 35 -0.45 -12.82 -4.38
N VAL A 36 0.44 -12.81 -5.37
CA VAL A 36 0.89 -11.57 -6.02
C VAL A 36 -0.29 -10.84 -6.67
N ASP A 37 -1.19 -11.57 -7.34
CA ASP A 37 -2.36 -11.00 -8.01
C ASP A 37 -3.34 -10.36 -7.01
N GLU A 38 -3.54 -10.99 -5.84
CA GLU A 38 -4.36 -10.43 -4.75
C GLU A 38 -3.74 -9.13 -4.21
N TYR A 39 -2.42 -9.10 -4.01
CA TYR A 39 -1.74 -7.86 -3.62
C TYR A 39 -1.83 -6.79 -4.70
N GLU A 40 -1.69 -7.14 -5.98
CA GLU A 40 -1.81 -6.19 -7.08
C GLU A 40 -3.20 -5.55 -7.11
N MET A 41 -4.26 -6.36 -7.09
CA MET A 41 -5.63 -5.85 -7.07
C MET A 41 -5.88 -4.92 -5.88
N LEU A 42 -5.41 -5.32 -4.70
CA LEU A 42 -5.63 -4.60 -3.46
C LEU A 42 -4.86 -3.27 -3.45
N VAL A 43 -3.57 -3.28 -3.81
CA VAL A 43 -2.74 -2.07 -3.89
C VAL A 43 -3.25 -1.12 -4.97
N ARG A 44 -3.55 -1.62 -6.18
CA ARG A 44 -4.11 -0.77 -7.26
C ARG A 44 -5.46 -0.19 -6.88
N GLY A 45 -6.31 -0.96 -6.20
CA GLY A 45 -7.61 -0.49 -5.72
C GLY A 45 -7.48 0.65 -4.70
N MET A 46 -6.56 0.54 -3.74
CA MET A 46 -6.29 1.61 -2.77
C MET A 46 -5.75 2.88 -3.44
N LEU A 47 -4.82 2.73 -4.38
CA LEU A 47 -4.27 3.85 -5.13
C LEU A 47 -5.35 4.56 -5.96
N PHE A 48 -6.15 3.78 -6.72
CA PHE A 48 -7.24 4.31 -7.52
C PHE A 48 -8.27 5.07 -6.68
N ALA A 49 -8.63 4.56 -5.50
CA ALA A 49 -9.59 5.21 -4.60
C ALA A 49 -9.11 6.56 -4.03
N CYS A 50 -7.81 6.88 -4.16
CA CYS A 50 -7.21 8.14 -3.70
C CYS A 50 -6.54 8.91 -4.86
N ASP A 51 -6.98 8.67 -6.09
CA ASP A 51 -6.48 9.34 -7.30
C ASP A 51 -4.96 9.20 -7.52
N PHE A 52 -4.39 8.07 -7.09
CA PHE A 52 -3.01 7.68 -7.37
C PHE A 52 -2.98 6.51 -8.39
N SER A 53 -1.90 6.43 -9.18
CA SER A 53 -1.67 5.32 -10.12
C SER A 53 -0.22 4.84 -10.06
N LEU A 54 -0.03 3.53 -10.26
CA LEU A 54 1.27 2.96 -10.62
C LEU A 54 1.35 2.97 -12.15
N GLU A 55 2.20 3.83 -12.69
CA GLU A 55 2.64 3.76 -14.10
C GLU A 55 3.72 2.70 -14.29
#